data_AF-R9IAN9-F1
#
_entry.id   AF-R9IAN9-F1
#
_cell.length_a   1.000
_cell.length_b   1.000
_cell.length_c   1.000
_cell.angle_alpha   90.00
_cell.angle_beta   90.00
_cell.angle_gamma   90.00
#
_symmetry.space_group_name_H-M   'P 1'
#
loop_
_entity.id
_entity.type
_entity.pdbx_description
1 polymer ?
#
loop_
_entity_poly.entity_id
_entity_poly.type
_entity_poly.pdbx_seq_one_letter_code
_entity_poly.pdbx_strand_id
1 'polypeptide(L)'
;MGYAVLHMEKTSGTDAAMSAHIERTIKPKNADESRTHLNRELITFPDGVESRTQAIQHRLDTAGLTRKIGNNQVRAIRVLLTGTHENMEHIANEDRLDEWCSDNLKYLADTFGRENIVSAVLHMDEQTPHIHATLVPIVRGERKRKKKEEQVRKRYRKKPTETARLCADDIMTRAKLKSYQDTYAQAMSGYGLQRGIDGSEAKHITTRQYYRDLMQQTEQLRTDIGQLQDRKETAQEELRRAKKEVQTEKLKGAATTAATNIAESVGSLFGSNKVKTLERENSVLHQTVATHEETIETLQAKILAMQTEYSHQMLDIQQKHIKELQAKDTEHKKEVSRLTTLLNKVLKWFPQIKGMLNLERLCLAVGFNQEQTAVLMMGKPIEYSGELYSEEHKRKFMAKEVTAKVFSNNGRLILTIDLRPIGEWLKEQFEKLKQGGNVRQNPKQSRLKL
;
A
#
# COMPACT_ATOMS: atom_id res chain seq x y z
N MET A 1 -7.55 -16.12 -4.87
CA MET A 1 -6.19 -16.65 -5.11
C MET A 1 -5.24 -15.45 -5.16
N GLY A 2 -4.23 -15.41 -4.29
CA GLY A 2 -3.27 -14.31 -4.24
C GLY A 2 -2.02 -14.60 -5.06
N TYR A 3 -1.50 -13.63 -5.80
CA TYR A 3 -0.26 -13.77 -6.56
C TYR A 3 0.89 -13.02 -5.90
N ALA A 4 2.07 -13.64 -5.84
CA ALA A 4 3.31 -12.97 -5.48
C ALA A 4 3.77 -12.07 -6.64
N VAL A 5 4.09 -10.82 -6.34
CA VAL A 5 4.58 -9.84 -7.33
C VAL A 5 6.03 -9.49 -7.04
N LEU A 6 6.93 -9.89 -7.94
CA LEU A 6 8.30 -9.41 -8.02
C LEU A 6 8.50 -8.76 -9.38
N HIS A 7 8.68 -7.45 -9.39
CA HIS A 7 8.91 -6.68 -10.61
C HIS A 7 10.26 -5.98 -10.54
N MET A 8 11.04 -6.02 -11.63
CA MET A 8 12.39 -5.47 -11.70
C MET A 8 12.52 -4.46 -12.84
N GLU A 9 12.97 -3.24 -12.54
CA GLU A 9 13.14 -2.16 -13.51
C GLU A 9 14.61 -1.68 -13.52
N LYS A 10 15.22 -1.58 -14.71
CA LYS A 10 16.59 -1.06 -14.87
C LYS A 10 16.56 0.47 -14.79
N THR A 11 17.50 1.06 -14.05
CA THR A 11 17.73 2.50 -14.07
C THR A 11 19.17 2.84 -14.49
N SER A 12 19.29 3.75 -15.46
CA SER A 12 20.56 4.32 -15.93
C SER A 12 20.68 5.76 -15.47
N GLY A 13 21.87 6.18 -15.06
CA GLY A 13 22.10 7.55 -14.59
C GLY A 13 21.66 7.76 -13.14
N THR A 14 21.20 8.96 -12.81
CA THR A 14 20.80 9.36 -11.46
C THR A 14 19.37 8.93 -11.16
N ASP A 15 19.17 8.26 -10.02
CA ASP A 15 17.86 7.75 -9.61
C ASP A 15 17.13 8.66 -8.63
N ALA A 16 17.49 9.95 -8.61
CA ALA A 16 17.11 10.91 -7.58
C ALA A 16 15.58 11.13 -7.48
N ALA A 17 14.87 11.17 -8.61
CA ALA A 17 13.41 11.31 -8.61
C ALA A 17 12.72 10.11 -7.95
N MET A 18 13.24 8.89 -8.17
CA MET A 18 12.71 7.70 -7.53
C MET A 18 13.10 7.65 -6.05
N SER A 19 14.33 8.04 -5.69
CA SER A 19 14.72 8.19 -4.29
C SER A 19 13.78 9.17 -3.56
N ALA A 20 13.48 10.32 -4.18
CA ALA A 20 12.58 11.31 -3.61
C ALA A 20 11.14 10.79 -3.42
N HIS A 21 10.67 9.94 -4.33
CA HIS A 21 9.39 9.25 -4.18
C HIS A 21 9.43 8.22 -3.05
N ILE A 22 10.47 7.38 -2.99
CA ILE A 22 10.62 6.30 -1.99
C ILE A 22 10.78 6.87 -0.58
N GLU A 23 11.63 7.88 -0.43
CA GLU A 23 11.95 8.56 0.84
C GLU A 23 10.89 9.62 1.20
N ARG A 24 9.83 9.76 0.39
CA ARG A 24 8.73 10.72 0.58
C ARG A 24 9.17 12.18 0.69
N THR A 25 10.31 12.55 0.12
CA THR A 25 10.72 13.97 0.01
C THR A 25 9.90 14.73 -1.03
N ILE A 26 9.31 14.01 -1.99
CA ILE A 26 8.25 14.53 -2.88
C ILE A 26 6.98 13.72 -2.63
N LYS A 27 5.89 14.43 -2.31
CA LYS A 27 4.58 13.81 -2.01
C LYS A 27 3.89 13.29 -3.28
N PRO A 28 3.62 11.97 -3.40
CA PRO A 28 2.81 11.43 -4.48
C PRO A 28 1.31 11.64 -4.19
N LYS A 29 0.49 11.74 -5.24
CA LYS A 29 -0.96 12.03 -5.10
C LYS A 29 -1.77 10.86 -4.52
N ASN A 30 -1.25 9.64 -4.63
CA ASN A 30 -1.91 8.40 -4.24
C ASN A 30 -1.47 7.89 -2.85
N ALA A 31 -0.62 8.62 -2.13
CA ALA A 31 -0.25 8.29 -0.77
C ALA A 31 -1.11 9.06 0.24
N ASP A 32 -1.51 8.36 1.30
CA ASP A 32 -2.22 8.88 2.45
C ASP A 32 -1.22 9.37 3.50
N GLU A 33 -1.14 10.70 3.65
CA GLU A 33 -0.21 11.35 4.57
C GLU A 33 -0.41 10.93 6.03
N SER A 34 -1.64 10.55 6.41
CA SER A 34 -1.91 10.07 7.77
C SER A 34 -1.21 8.75 8.07
N ARG A 35 -0.85 7.96 7.04
CA ARG A 35 -0.24 6.64 7.14
C ARG A 35 1.27 6.62 6.85
N THR A 36 1.86 7.70 6.36
CA THR A 36 3.29 7.74 5.99
C THR A 36 4.22 7.39 7.15
N HIS A 37 3.81 7.65 8.40
CA HIS A 37 4.56 7.25 9.59
C HIS A 37 4.67 5.73 9.80
N LEU A 38 3.85 4.93 9.08
CA LEU A 38 3.90 3.47 9.07
C LEU A 38 4.93 2.92 8.07
N ASN A 39 5.47 3.77 7.19
CA ASN A 39 6.54 3.38 6.28
C ASN A 39 7.82 3.08 7.07
N ARG A 40 8.60 2.11 6.61
CA ARG A 40 9.78 1.62 7.33
C ARG A 40 10.95 1.43 6.41
N GLU A 41 12.08 1.99 6.79
CA GLU A 41 13.36 1.64 6.21
C GLU A 41 13.79 0.28 6.78
N LEU A 42 13.94 -0.71 5.90
CA LEU A 42 14.25 -2.09 6.28
C LEU A 42 15.76 -2.37 6.24
N ILE A 43 16.55 -1.47 5.65
CA ILE A 43 18.00 -1.56 5.56
C ILE A 43 18.61 -0.24 6.02
N THR A 44 19.47 -0.31 7.02
CA THR A 44 20.28 0.83 7.48
C THR A 44 21.39 1.15 6.48
N PHE A 45 21.57 2.42 6.17
CA PHE A 45 22.67 2.88 5.32
C PHE A 45 24.03 2.82 6.05
N PRO A 46 25.14 2.70 5.29
CA PRO A 46 26.48 2.85 5.86
C PRO A 46 26.72 4.24 6.46
N ASP A 47 27.71 4.36 7.34
CA ASP A 47 28.08 5.64 7.96
C ASP A 47 28.38 6.72 6.90
N GLY A 48 27.81 7.91 7.09
CA GLY A 48 27.94 9.04 6.16
C GLY A 48 27.10 8.94 4.88
N VAL A 49 26.22 7.95 4.77
CA VAL A 49 25.24 7.81 3.69
C VAL A 49 23.84 8.13 4.21
N GLU A 50 23.22 9.16 3.66
CA GLU A 50 21.94 9.72 4.15
C GLU A 50 20.77 9.50 3.19
N SER A 51 21.03 8.95 2.00
CA SER A 51 19.99 8.69 1.02
C SER A 51 20.28 7.45 0.19
N ARG A 52 19.24 6.89 -0.40
CA ARG A 52 19.31 5.81 -1.37
C ARG A 52 20.22 6.15 -2.56
N THR A 53 20.21 7.40 -3.02
CA THR A 53 21.08 7.85 -4.13
C THR A 53 22.54 7.75 -3.73
N GLN A 54 22.88 8.19 -2.51
CA GLN A 54 24.23 8.04 -1.96
C GLN A 54 24.57 6.58 -1.70
N ALA A 55 23.62 5.74 -1.25
CA ALA A 55 23.84 4.32 -1.01
C ALA A 55 24.21 3.55 -2.30
N ILE A 56 23.54 3.87 -3.41
CA ILE A 56 23.91 3.35 -4.74
C ILE A 56 25.35 3.76 -5.08
N GLN A 57 25.69 5.04 -4.93
CA GLN A 57 27.00 5.57 -5.26
C GLN A 57 28.10 4.95 -4.37
N HIS A 58 27.88 4.89 -3.06
CA HIS A 58 28.75 4.24 -2.09
C HIS A 58 29.03 2.78 -2.48
N ARG A 59 28.01 2.01 -2.85
CA ARG A 59 28.22 0.63 -3.30
C ARG A 59 29.03 0.55 -4.60
N LEU A 60 28.81 1.45 -5.55
CA LEU A 60 29.60 1.50 -6.79
C LEU A 60 31.08 1.80 -6.52
N ASP A 61 31.36 2.70 -5.58
CA ASP A 61 32.71 3.13 -5.24
C ASP A 61 33.47 2.07 -4.42
N THR A 62 32.76 1.35 -3.54
CA THR A 62 33.35 0.32 -2.66
C THR A 62 33.36 -1.09 -3.25
N ALA A 63 32.65 -1.34 -4.36
CA ALA A 63 32.56 -2.66 -4.99
C ALA A 63 33.86 -3.15 -5.67
N GLY A 64 34.95 -2.37 -5.65
CA GLY A 64 36.21 -2.74 -6.29
C GLY A 64 36.12 -2.73 -7.83
N LEU A 65 35.29 -1.84 -8.39
CA LEU A 65 35.17 -1.67 -9.83
C LEU A 65 36.43 -1.02 -10.41
N THR A 66 37.12 -1.75 -11.28
CA THR A 66 38.38 -1.27 -11.91
C THR A 66 38.14 -0.38 -13.13
N ARG A 67 36.88 -0.24 -13.57
CA ARG A 67 36.53 0.49 -14.79
C ARG A 67 35.60 1.63 -14.47
N LYS A 68 35.82 2.75 -15.15
CA LYS A 68 34.87 3.87 -15.15
C LYS A 68 33.49 3.40 -15.61
N ILE A 69 32.48 3.76 -14.83
CA ILE A 69 31.08 3.48 -15.13
C ILE A 69 30.64 4.40 -16.27
N GLY A 70 30.09 3.80 -17.33
CA GLY A 70 29.56 4.56 -18.47
C GLY A 70 28.27 5.28 -18.12
N ASN A 71 27.97 6.40 -18.80
CA ASN A 71 26.77 7.20 -18.54
C ASN A 71 25.47 6.39 -18.77
N ASN A 72 25.46 5.49 -19.74
CA ASN A 72 24.31 4.65 -20.08
C ASN A 72 24.32 3.28 -19.36
N GLN A 73 25.27 3.03 -18.47
CA GLN A 73 25.28 1.77 -17.73
C GLN A 73 24.19 1.77 -16.65
N VAL A 74 23.54 0.62 -16.51
CA VAL A 74 22.56 0.38 -15.45
C VAL A 74 23.28 0.38 -14.11
N ARG A 75 23.01 1.41 -13.31
CA ARG A 75 23.66 1.61 -11.99
C ARG A 75 22.89 0.91 -10.88
N ALA A 76 21.58 0.84 -11.01
CA ALA A 76 20.71 0.13 -10.09
C ALA A 76 19.57 -0.57 -10.83
N ILE A 77 18.98 -1.54 -10.15
CA ILE A 77 17.75 -2.22 -10.53
C ILE A 77 16.76 -1.98 -9.39
N ARG A 78 15.63 -1.36 -9.69
CA ARG A 78 14.53 -1.16 -8.74
C ARG A 78 13.75 -2.46 -8.70
N VAL A 79 13.45 -2.94 -7.49
CA VAL A 79 12.67 -4.16 -7.29
C VAL A 79 11.43 -3.79 -6.49
N LEU A 80 10.25 -4.03 -7.05
CA LEU A 80 8.98 -3.90 -6.37
C LEU A 80 8.54 -5.28 -5.92
N LEU A 81 8.26 -5.40 -4.62
CA LEU A 81 7.82 -6.63 -3.97
C LEU A 81 6.47 -6.38 -3.30
N THR A 82 5.45 -7.14 -3.69
CA THR A 82 4.11 -7.07 -3.12
C THR A 82 3.34 -8.35 -3.46
N GLY A 83 2.03 -8.35 -3.22
CA GLY A 83 1.12 -9.40 -3.62
C GLY A 83 -0.23 -8.85 -4.03
N THR A 84 -1.19 -9.74 -4.28
CA THR A 84 -2.59 -9.38 -4.42
C THR A 84 -3.07 -8.57 -3.20
N HIS A 85 -3.83 -7.50 -3.45
CA HIS A 85 -4.20 -6.50 -2.44
C HIS A 85 -4.82 -7.13 -1.19
N GLU A 86 -5.83 -7.98 -1.36
CA GLU A 86 -6.54 -8.63 -0.26
C GLU A 86 -5.59 -9.48 0.58
N ASN A 87 -4.66 -10.21 -0.05
CA ASN A 87 -3.65 -10.99 0.65
C ASN A 87 -2.68 -10.10 1.43
N MET A 88 -2.27 -8.97 0.87
CA MET A 88 -1.38 -8.04 1.59
C MET A 88 -2.07 -7.39 2.78
N GLU A 89 -3.37 -7.09 2.68
CA GLU A 89 -4.17 -6.64 3.83
C GLU A 89 -4.27 -7.72 4.91
N HIS A 90 -4.51 -8.98 4.53
CA HIS A 90 -4.49 -10.10 5.47
C HIS A 90 -3.14 -10.25 6.17
N ILE A 91 -2.03 -10.22 5.44
CA ILE A 91 -0.66 -10.30 6.01
C ILE A 91 -0.42 -9.16 7.01
N ALA A 92 -0.87 -7.94 6.68
CA ALA A 92 -0.74 -6.78 7.55
C ALA A 92 -1.61 -6.88 8.81
N ASN A 93 -2.84 -7.36 8.68
CA ASN A 93 -3.80 -7.45 9.79
C ASN A 93 -3.54 -8.64 10.74
N GLU A 94 -2.79 -9.65 10.31
CA GLU A 94 -2.42 -10.82 11.11
C GLU A 94 -1.06 -10.68 11.81
N ASP A 95 -0.47 -9.47 11.87
CA ASP A 95 0.87 -9.20 12.42
C ASP A 95 1.99 -10.03 11.75
N ARG A 96 1.77 -10.50 10.52
CA ARG A 96 2.76 -11.25 9.73
C ARG A 96 3.61 -10.36 8.82
N LEU A 97 3.41 -9.05 8.87
CA LEU A 97 4.10 -8.08 8.04
C LEU A 97 5.62 -8.06 8.28
N ASP A 98 6.05 -8.19 9.54
CA ASP A 98 7.47 -8.25 9.90
C ASP A 98 8.17 -9.50 9.38
N GLU A 99 7.49 -10.64 9.48
CA GLU A 99 7.92 -11.93 8.92
C GLU A 99 8.09 -11.77 7.40
N TRP A 100 7.05 -11.23 6.74
CA TRP A 100 7.04 -11.02 5.30
C TRP A 100 8.17 -10.09 4.84
N CYS A 101 8.40 -8.97 5.54
CA CYS A 101 9.52 -8.08 5.26
C CYS A 101 10.87 -8.79 5.40
N SER A 102 11.05 -9.57 6.47
CA SER A 102 12.28 -10.30 6.75
C SER A 102 12.58 -11.36 5.68
N ASP A 103 11.56 -12.12 5.26
CA ASP A 103 11.68 -13.13 4.21
C ASP A 103 11.99 -12.50 2.84
N ASN A 104 11.41 -11.34 2.55
CA ASN A 104 11.73 -10.58 1.34
C ASN A 104 13.20 -10.13 1.32
N LEU A 105 13.69 -9.57 2.43
CA LEU A 105 15.09 -9.19 2.56
C LEU A 105 16.03 -10.39 2.43
N LYS A 106 15.67 -11.51 3.09
CA LYS A 106 16.42 -12.77 3.01
C LYS A 106 16.48 -13.27 1.56
N TYR A 107 15.34 -13.36 0.87
CA TYR A 107 15.27 -13.78 -0.52
C TYR A 107 16.15 -12.91 -1.43
N LEU A 108 16.07 -11.58 -1.29
CA LEU A 108 16.90 -10.66 -2.06
C LEU A 108 18.40 -10.85 -1.76
N ALA A 109 18.77 -10.99 -0.49
CA ALA A 109 20.16 -11.17 -0.07
C ALA A 109 20.73 -12.51 -0.57
N ASP A 110 19.98 -13.60 -0.45
CA ASP A 110 20.36 -14.94 -0.89
C ASP A 110 20.47 -15.00 -2.43
N THR A 111 19.59 -14.28 -3.15
CA THR A 111 19.54 -14.30 -4.63
C THR A 111 20.58 -13.39 -5.27
N PHE A 112 20.77 -12.19 -4.73
CA PHE A 112 21.58 -11.15 -5.39
C PHE A 112 22.84 -10.75 -4.61
N GLY A 113 23.01 -11.27 -3.40
CA GLY A 113 24.09 -10.91 -2.48
C GLY A 113 23.69 -9.72 -1.59
N ARG A 114 23.86 -9.87 -0.28
CA ARG A 114 23.50 -8.86 0.73
C ARG A 114 24.08 -7.47 0.44
N GLU A 115 25.36 -7.39 0.07
CA GLU A 115 26.02 -6.11 -0.25
C GLU A 115 25.43 -5.38 -1.46
N ASN A 116 24.72 -6.10 -2.33
CA ASN A 116 24.15 -5.52 -3.53
C ASN A 116 22.76 -4.91 -3.26
N ILE A 117 22.10 -5.23 -2.14
CA ILE A 117 20.83 -4.61 -1.75
C ILE A 117 21.14 -3.39 -0.87
N VAL A 118 21.07 -2.21 -1.47
CA VAL A 118 21.55 -0.96 -0.84
C VAL A 118 20.46 -0.15 -0.15
N SER A 119 19.19 -0.47 -0.44
CA SER A 119 18.02 0.18 0.16
C SER A 119 16.82 -0.76 0.01
N ALA A 120 15.99 -0.82 1.04
CA ALA A 120 14.68 -1.45 1.01
C ALA A 120 13.75 -0.67 1.92
N VAL A 121 12.63 -0.19 1.38
CA VAL A 121 11.67 0.63 2.11
C VAL A 121 10.28 0.03 1.94
N LEU A 122 9.62 -0.25 3.05
CA LEU A 122 8.22 -0.65 3.10
C LEU A 122 7.34 0.61 3.01
N HIS A 123 6.40 0.61 2.07
CA HIS A 123 5.34 1.61 1.98
C HIS A 123 4.02 1.02 2.45
N MET A 124 3.44 1.66 3.46
CA MET A 124 2.16 1.36 4.10
C MET A 124 1.16 2.49 3.92
N ASP A 125 1.53 3.54 3.20
CA ASP A 125 0.73 4.74 2.98
C ASP A 125 0.05 4.79 1.61
N GLU A 126 0.24 3.77 0.78
CA GLU A 126 -0.48 3.63 -0.50
C GLU A 126 -1.57 2.55 -0.39
N GLN A 127 -2.24 2.25 -1.51
CA GLN A 127 -3.38 1.33 -1.54
C GLN A 127 -3.00 -0.09 -1.07
N THR A 128 -1.85 -0.62 -1.47
CA THR A 128 -1.41 -1.98 -1.11
C THR A 128 -0.03 -1.93 -0.48
N PRO A 129 0.22 -2.59 0.66
CA PRO A 129 1.56 -2.74 1.23
C PRO A 129 2.57 -3.27 0.21
N HIS A 130 3.71 -2.61 0.07
CA HIS A 130 4.74 -3.03 -0.86
C HIS A 130 6.14 -2.56 -0.44
N ILE A 131 7.17 -3.26 -0.90
CA ILE A 131 8.57 -2.90 -0.67
C ILE A 131 9.20 -2.39 -1.96
N HIS A 132 9.82 -1.22 -1.87
CA HIS A 132 10.76 -0.73 -2.85
C HIS A 132 12.18 -1.13 -2.42
N ALA A 133 12.75 -2.13 -3.08
CA ALA A 133 14.14 -2.53 -2.90
C ALA A 133 15.02 -2.03 -4.05
N THR A 134 16.30 -1.82 -3.76
CA THR A 134 17.28 -1.29 -4.72
C THR A 134 18.51 -2.16 -4.75
N LEU A 135 18.74 -2.75 -5.92
CA LEU A 135 19.82 -3.65 -6.21
C LEU A 135 20.89 -2.95 -7.06
N VAL A 136 22.14 -2.93 -6.62
CA VAL A 136 23.29 -2.55 -7.47
C VAL A 136 23.86 -3.82 -8.12
N PRO A 137 23.85 -3.96 -9.45
CA PRO A 137 24.12 -5.23 -10.12
C PRO A 137 25.62 -5.54 -10.24
N ILE A 138 26.31 -5.65 -9.10
CA ILE A 138 27.71 -6.10 -9.03
C ILE A 138 27.74 -7.62 -9.10
N VAL A 139 28.47 -8.14 -10.08
CA VAL A 139 28.70 -9.58 -10.24
C VAL A 139 30.19 -9.87 -10.26
N ARG A 140 30.56 -11.05 -9.79
CA ARG A 140 31.92 -11.61 -9.88
C ARG A 140 31.91 -12.80 -10.84
N GLY A 141 33.02 -13.04 -11.54
CA GLY A 141 33.18 -14.19 -12.43
C GLY A 141 33.18 -13.87 -13.93
N GLU A 142 33.37 -14.93 -14.72
CA GLU A 142 33.70 -14.87 -16.15
C GLU A 142 32.67 -14.10 -17.00
N ARG A 143 33.18 -13.29 -17.94
CA ARG A 143 32.32 -12.63 -18.95
C ARG A 143 31.73 -13.69 -19.87
N LYS A 144 30.41 -13.67 -20.09
CA LYS A 144 29.72 -14.54 -21.08
C LYS A 144 30.34 -14.57 -22.47
N ARG A 145 30.95 -13.46 -22.91
CA ARG A 145 31.62 -13.38 -24.22
C ARG A 145 33.03 -13.98 -24.25
N LYS A 146 33.62 -14.39 -23.11
CA LYS A 146 34.98 -14.96 -23.04
C LYS A 146 35.13 -16.19 -23.94
N LYS A 147 34.20 -17.14 -23.87
CA LYS A 147 34.20 -18.36 -24.72
C LYS A 147 34.14 -18.05 -26.23
N LYS A 148 33.39 -17.01 -26.63
CA LYS A 148 33.34 -16.54 -28.03
C LYS A 148 34.56 -15.70 -28.42
N GLU A 149 35.15 -14.97 -27.46
CA GLU A 149 36.35 -14.15 -27.66
C GLU A 149 37.65 -15.00 -27.69
N GLU A 150 37.65 -16.22 -27.12
CA GLU A 150 38.77 -17.17 -27.17
C GLU A 150 38.99 -17.81 -28.54
N GLN A 151 37.94 -17.92 -29.36
CA GLN A 151 38.01 -18.46 -30.72
C GLN A 151 38.63 -17.47 -31.73
N VAL A 152 38.92 -16.23 -31.30
CA VAL A 152 39.50 -15.18 -32.15
C VAL A 152 40.88 -14.80 -31.58
N ARG A 153 41.96 -14.94 -32.37
CA ARG A 153 43.29 -14.42 -31.99
C ARG A 153 43.23 -12.90 -31.86
N LYS A 154 43.45 -12.36 -30.66
CA LYS A 154 43.44 -10.90 -30.42
C LYS A 154 44.74 -10.43 -29.78
N ARG A 155 45.19 -9.23 -30.18
CA ARG A 155 46.44 -8.56 -29.76
C ARG A 155 46.36 -7.80 -28.41
N TYR A 156 45.29 -7.94 -27.64
CA TYR A 156 45.13 -7.19 -26.38
C TYR A 156 45.16 -8.09 -25.13
N ARG A 157 45.63 -7.50 -24.01
CA ARG A 157 45.78 -8.16 -22.69
C ARG A 157 44.45 -8.79 -22.21
N LYS A 158 44.48 -10.08 -21.88
CA LYS A 158 43.35 -10.80 -21.25
C LYS A 158 43.10 -10.24 -19.84
N LYS A 159 41.82 -10.04 -19.50
CA LYS A 159 41.39 -9.43 -18.24
C LYS A 159 41.41 -10.47 -17.11
N PRO A 160 41.69 -10.08 -15.86
CA PRO A 160 41.56 -10.98 -14.73
C PRO A 160 40.12 -11.50 -14.61
N THR A 161 40.00 -12.78 -14.27
CA THR A 161 38.75 -13.55 -14.34
C THR A 161 37.81 -13.28 -13.14
N GLU A 162 38.37 -12.78 -12.04
CA GLU A 162 37.75 -12.66 -10.70
C GLU A 162 37.47 -11.22 -10.27
N THR A 163 37.49 -10.24 -11.20
CA THR A 163 37.22 -8.83 -10.84
C THR A 163 35.73 -8.53 -10.80
N ALA A 164 35.31 -7.78 -9.79
CA ALA A 164 33.96 -7.24 -9.69
C ALA A 164 33.60 -6.38 -10.91
N ARG A 165 32.36 -6.49 -11.36
CA ARG A 165 31.85 -5.80 -12.55
C ARG A 165 30.38 -5.43 -12.40
N LEU A 166 30.02 -4.23 -12.83
CA LEU A 166 28.65 -3.76 -12.91
C LEU A 166 27.98 -4.33 -14.17
N CYS A 167 27.02 -5.25 -14.02
CA CYS A 167 26.40 -5.94 -15.15
C CYS A 167 24.96 -6.41 -14.87
N ALA A 168 23.99 -5.56 -15.19
CA ALA A 168 22.57 -5.92 -15.10
C ALA A 168 22.17 -7.09 -16.00
N ASP A 169 22.80 -7.27 -17.17
CA ASP A 169 22.46 -8.34 -18.12
C ASP A 169 22.80 -9.74 -17.61
N ASP A 170 23.70 -9.86 -16.63
CA ASP A 170 23.98 -11.15 -15.98
C ASP A 170 22.99 -11.49 -14.88
N ILE A 171 22.28 -10.50 -14.35
CA ILE A 171 21.21 -10.69 -13.38
C ILE A 171 19.87 -10.86 -14.10
N MET A 172 19.61 -10.06 -15.13
CA MET A 172 18.31 -9.95 -15.82
C MET A 172 18.28 -10.73 -17.15
N THR A 173 18.89 -11.92 -17.21
CA THR A 173 18.66 -12.83 -18.34
C THR A 173 17.25 -13.38 -18.30
N ARG A 174 16.66 -13.69 -19.46
CA ARG A 174 15.33 -14.31 -19.54
C ARG A 174 15.17 -15.55 -18.63
N ALA A 175 16.15 -16.45 -18.64
CA ALA A 175 16.12 -17.65 -17.80
C ALA A 175 16.09 -17.32 -16.30
N LYS A 176 16.95 -16.40 -15.86
CA LYS A 176 16.97 -15.93 -14.47
C LYS A 176 15.69 -15.21 -14.08
N LEU A 177 15.15 -14.32 -14.91
CA LEU A 177 13.89 -13.63 -14.63
C LEU A 177 12.74 -14.62 -14.45
N LYS A 178 12.67 -15.69 -15.27
CA LYS A 178 11.70 -16.78 -15.08
C LYS A 178 11.92 -17.49 -13.74
N SER A 179 13.17 -17.90 -13.48
CA SER A 179 13.55 -18.57 -12.22
C SER A 179 13.26 -17.72 -10.97
N TYR A 180 13.41 -16.40 -11.04
CA TYR A 180 13.05 -15.51 -9.92
C TYR A 180 11.55 -15.50 -9.66
N GLN A 181 10.69 -15.58 -10.70
CA GLN A 181 9.24 -15.71 -10.48
C GLN A 181 8.91 -17.05 -9.79
N ASP A 182 9.56 -18.14 -10.23
CA ASP A 182 9.36 -19.48 -9.64
C ASP A 182 9.78 -19.50 -8.15
N THR A 183 11.02 -19.07 -7.87
CA THR A 183 11.63 -19.15 -6.54
C THR A 183 11.05 -18.12 -5.57
N TYR A 184 10.70 -16.92 -6.04
CA TYR A 184 10.03 -15.92 -5.21
C TYR A 184 8.64 -16.38 -4.78
N ALA A 185 7.87 -16.97 -5.70
CA ALA A 185 6.57 -17.54 -5.35
C ALA A 185 6.70 -18.67 -4.31
N GLN A 186 7.75 -19.48 -4.41
CA GLN A 186 8.01 -20.53 -3.42
C GLN A 186 8.34 -19.93 -2.04
N ALA A 187 9.16 -18.88 -1.99
CA ALA A 187 9.47 -18.15 -0.76
C ALA A 187 8.23 -17.49 -0.13
N MET A 188 7.31 -16.97 -0.96
CA MET A 188 6.11 -16.27 -0.50
C MET A 188 4.89 -17.19 -0.25
N SER A 189 5.02 -18.49 -0.49
CA SER A 189 3.93 -19.45 -0.37
C SER A 189 3.33 -19.53 1.05
N GLY A 190 4.14 -19.31 2.09
CA GLY A 190 3.71 -19.25 3.49
C GLY A 190 2.74 -18.10 3.80
N TYR A 191 2.58 -17.14 2.89
CA TYR A 191 1.66 -15.99 3.00
C TYR A 191 0.42 -16.16 2.12
N GLY A 192 0.19 -17.34 1.55
CA GLY A 192 -0.92 -17.59 0.63
C GLY A 192 -0.75 -16.93 -0.75
N LEU A 193 0.48 -16.49 -1.07
CA LEU A 193 0.84 -15.92 -2.36
C LEU A 193 1.42 -16.99 -3.27
N GLN A 194 0.87 -17.13 -4.47
CA GLN A 194 1.29 -18.12 -5.44
C GLN A 194 1.97 -17.48 -6.65
N ARG A 195 2.55 -18.32 -7.50
CA ARG A 195 3.21 -17.88 -8.71
C ARG A 195 2.22 -17.28 -9.71
N GLY A 196 2.60 -16.17 -10.35
CA GLY A 196 1.90 -15.67 -11.53
C GLY A 196 1.87 -16.71 -12.68
N ILE A 197 1.02 -16.46 -13.67
CA ILE A 197 0.82 -17.37 -14.81
C ILE A 197 2.12 -17.51 -15.62
N ASP A 198 2.61 -18.75 -15.81
CA ASP A 198 3.76 -18.99 -16.69
C ASP A 198 3.39 -18.75 -18.15
N GLY A 199 4.23 -17.99 -18.86
CA GLY A 199 3.92 -17.59 -20.23
C GLY A 199 2.83 -16.52 -20.35
N SER A 200 2.50 -15.80 -19.28
CA SER A 200 1.57 -14.66 -19.34
C SER A 200 1.93 -13.67 -20.45
N GLU A 201 0.92 -13.31 -21.26
CA GLU A 201 1.04 -12.30 -22.32
C GLU A 201 0.79 -10.86 -21.82
N ALA A 202 0.54 -10.70 -20.52
CA ALA A 202 0.32 -9.41 -19.91
C ALA A 202 1.54 -8.50 -20.10
N LYS A 203 1.30 -7.27 -20.56
CA LYS A 203 2.33 -6.23 -20.67
C LYS A 203 2.30 -5.38 -19.41
N HIS A 204 3.47 -5.10 -18.85
CA HIS A 204 3.58 -4.14 -17.77
C HIS A 204 3.06 -2.77 -18.24
N ILE A 205 2.18 -2.19 -17.45
CA ILE A 205 1.68 -0.84 -17.60
C ILE A 205 2.15 -0.01 -16.42
N THR A 206 2.52 1.23 -16.69
CA THR A 206 2.93 2.15 -15.63
C THR A 206 1.73 2.51 -14.76
N THR A 207 1.97 2.87 -13.49
CA THR A 207 0.91 3.29 -12.56
C THR A 207 0.04 4.42 -13.13
N ARG A 208 0.64 5.40 -13.83
CA ARG A 208 -0.10 6.49 -14.49
C ARG A 208 -1.01 5.97 -15.61
N GLN A 209 -0.53 5.01 -16.42
CA GLN A 209 -1.35 4.40 -17.47
C GLN A 209 -2.50 3.60 -16.86
N TYR A 210 -2.23 2.80 -15.82
CA TYR A 210 -3.26 2.04 -15.13
C TYR A 210 -4.40 2.93 -14.63
N TYR A 211 -4.10 4.02 -13.91
CA TYR A 211 -5.15 4.94 -13.45
C TYR A 211 -5.89 5.64 -14.58
N ARG A 212 -5.20 6.00 -15.67
CA ARG A 212 -5.86 6.59 -16.84
C ARG A 212 -6.84 5.61 -17.48
N ASP A 213 -6.39 4.38 -17.70
CA ASP A 213 -7.19 3.36 -18.38
C ASP A 213 -8.38 2.94 -17.48
N LEU A 214 -8.17 2.86 -16.16
CA LEU A 214 -9.24 2.64 -15.17
C LEU A 214 -10.30 3.76 -15.21
N MET A 215 -9.88 5.02 -15.26
CA MET A 215 -10.81 6.16 -15.36
C MET A 215 -11.60 6.12 -16.67
N GLN A 216 -10.96 5.80 -17.79
CA GLN A 216 -11.64 5.65 -19.08
C GLN A 216 -12.65 4.51 -19.08
N GLN A 217 -12.30 3.35 -18.52
CA GLN A 217 -13.22 2.22 -18.39
C GLN A 217 -14.41 2.55 -17.49
N THR A 218 -14.17 3.27 -16.39
CA THR A 218 -15.23 3.68 -15.46
C THR A 218 -16.22 4.63 -16.12
N GLU A 219 -15.73 5.60 -16.89
CA GLU A 219 -16.59 6.54 -17.65
C GLU A 219 -17.36 5.84 -18.79
N GLN A 220 -16.72 4.89 -19.48
CA GLN A 220 -17.39 4.07 -20.48
C GLN A 220 -18.52 3.24 -19.85
N LEU A 221 -18.24 2.54 -18.74
CA LEU A 221 -19.24 1.75 -18.03
C LEU A 221 -20.40 2.61 -17.53
N ARG A 222 -20.13 3.83 -17.05
CA ARG A 222 -21.20 4.78 -16.67
C ARG A 222 -22.09 5.14 -17.86
N THR A 223 -21.49 5.37 -19.02
CA THR A 223 -22.23 5.69 -20.25
C THR A 223 -23.04 4.49 -20.71
N ASP A 224 -22.47 3.29 -20.69
CA ASP A 224 -23.15 2.04 -21.07
C ASP A 224 -24.33 1.75 -20.14
N ILE A 225 -24.17 1.96 -18.82
CA ILE A 225 -25.24 1.83 -17.83
C ILE A 225 -26.38 2.82 -18.14
N GLY A 226 -26.07 4.07 -18.46
CA GLY A 226 -27.08 5.06 -18.86
C GLY A 226 -27.85 4.64 -20.11
N GLN A 227 -27.15 4.23 -21.17
CA GLN A 227 -27.79 3.75 -22.40
C GLN A 227 -28.65 2.51 -22.18
N LEU A 228 -28.23 1.59 -21.32
CA LEU A 228 -29.01 0.41 -20.97
C LEU A 228 -30.27 0.77 -20.17
N GLN A 229 -30.20 1.78 -19.31
CA GLN A 229 -31.37 2.30 -18.60
C GLN A 229 -32.37 2.94 -19.57
N ASP A 230 -31.90 3.77 -20.51
CA ASP A 230 -32.76 4.40 -21.53
C ASP A 230 -33.45 3.34 -22.40
N ARG A 231 -32.71 2.34 -22.88
CA ARG A 231 -33.26 1.22 -23.67
C ARG A 231 -34.29 0.41 -22.89
N LYS A 232 -34.06 0.22 -21.60
CA LYS A 232 -35.03 -0.46 -20.72
C LYS A 232 -36.32 0.35 -20.63
N GLU A 233 -36.24 1.66 -20.48
CA GLU A 233 -37.42 2.54 -20.39
C GLU A 233 -38.19 2.58 -21.71
N THR A 234 -37.49 2.70 -22.85
CA THR A 234 -38.15 2.68 -24.18
C THR A 234 -38.84 1.34 -24.44
N ALA A 235 -38.19 0.22 -24.14
CA ALA A 235 -38.78 -1.10 -24.30
C ALA A 235 -40.01 -1.30 -23.39
N GLN A 236 -39.99 -0.75 -22.18
CA GLN A 236 -41.15 -0.77 -21.27
C GLN A 236 -42.32 0.05 -21.82
N GLU A 237 -42.08 1.22 -22.42
CA GLU A 237 -43.14 2.03 -23.02
C GLU A 237 -43.69 1.41 -24.31
N GLU A 238 -42.83 0.82 -25.15
CA GLU A 238 -43.27 0.05 -26.32
C GLU A 238 -44.12 -1.16 -25.92
N LEU A 239 -43.71 -1.91 -24.90
CA LEU A 239 -44.49 -3.01 -24.35
C LEU A 239 -45.87 -2.50 -23.85
N ARG A 240 -45.90 -1.34 -23.20
CA ARG A 240 -47.16 -0.73 -22.74
C ARG A 240 -48.06 -0.35 -23.91
N ARG A 241 -47.51 0.17 -25.01
CA ARG A 241 -48.26 0.50 -26.23
C ARG A 241 -48.78 -0.76 -26.93
N ALA A 242 -47.95 -1.77 -27.11
CA ALA A 242 -48.34 -3.05 -27.69
C ALA A 242 -49.47 -3.71 -26.87
N LYS A 243 -49.39 -3.69 -25.53
CA LYS A 243 -50.46 -4.18 -24.65
C LYS A 243 -51.79 -3.43 -24.87
N LYS A 244 -51.75 -2.10 -25.06
CA LYS A 244 -52.96 -1.31 -25.36
C LYS A 244 -53.52 -1.64 -26.73
N GLU A 245 -52.67 -1.76 -27.75
CA GLU A 245 -53.10 -2.09 -29.12
C GLU A 245 -53.75 -3.47 -29.19
N VAL A 246 -53.15 -4.49 -28.56
CA VAL A 246 -53.73 -5.83 -28.45
C VAL A 246 -55.09 -5.80 -27.74
N GLN A 247 -55.24 -4.98 -26.70
CA GLN A 247 -56.53 -4.83 -26.02
C GLN A 247 -57.59 -4.17 -26.92
N THR A 248 -57.21 -3.16 -27.70
CA THR A 248 -58.11 -2.52 -28.68
C THR A 248 -58.48 -3.44 -29.83
N GLU A 249 -57.54 -4.25 -30.33
CA GLU A 249 -57.82 -5.22 -31.39
C GLU A 249 -58.67 -6.39 -30.89
N LYS A 250 -58.55 -6.82 -29.62
CA LYS A 250 -59.51 -7.76 -29.01
C LYS A 250 -60.93 -7.18 -28.95
N LEU A 251 -61.06 -5.90 -28.60
CA LEU A 251 -62.36 -5.22 -28.57
C LEU A 251 -62.96 -5.06 -29.97
N LYS A 252 -62.12 -4.72 -30.97
CA LYS A 252 -62.54 -4.71 -32.38
C LYS A 252 -62.92 -6.10 -32.83
N GLY A 253 -62.09 -7.12 -32.62
CA GLY A 253 -62.35 -8.51 -32.97
C GLY A 253 -63.68 -9.00 -32.39
N ALA A 254 -63.99 -8.71 -31.12
CA ALA A 254 -65.29 -9.02 -30.54
C ALA A 254 -66.45 -8.28 -31.24
N ALA A 255 -66.26 -7.00 -31.61
CA ALA A 255 -67.21 -6.24 -32.40
C ALA A 255 -67.33 -6.74 -33.85
N THR A 256 -66.23 -7.20 -34.46
CA THR A 256 -66.20 -7.79 -35.80
C THR A 256 -66.87 -9.15 -35.80
N THR A 257 -66.70 -9.98 -34.77
CA THR A 257 -67.41 -11.25 -34.57
C THR A 257 -68.90 -11.00 -34.37
N ALA A 258 -69.28 -9.99 -33.58
CA ALA A 258 -70.67 -9.57 -33.48
C ALA A 258 -71.22 -9.07 -34.83
N ALA A 259 -70.41 -8.33 -35.61
CA ALA A 259 -70.77 -7.87 -36.95
C ALA A 259 -70.74 -8.96 -38.02
N THR A 260 -69.91 -10.01 -37.90
CA THR A 260 -69.90 -11.17 -38.82
C THR A 260 -71.07 -12.09 -38.53
N ASN A 261 -71.48 -12.25 -37.28
CA ASN A 261 -72.75 -12.90 -36.95
C ASN A 261 -73.97 -12.12 -37.49
N ILE A 262 -73.83 -10.81 -37.71
CA ILE A 262 -74.83 -9.98 -38.40
C ILE A 262 -74.65 -10.05 -39.94
N ALA A 263 -73.42 -10.18 -40.46
CA ALA A 263 -73.10 -10.15 -41.89
C ALA A 263 -73.08 -11.53 -42.58
N GLU A 264 -73.12 -12.64 -41.84
CA GLU A 264 -73.45 -13.97 -42.40
C GLU A 264 -74.85 -14.00 -43.04
N SER A 265 -75.65 -12.94 -42.90
CA SER A 265 -76.86 -12.73 -43.69
C SER A 265 -76.61 -12.18 -45.11
N VAL A 266 -75.47 -11.53 -45.43
CA VAL A 266 -75.19 -11.02 -46.79
C VAL A 266 -73.69 -10.88 -47.09
N GLY A 267 -73.18 -11.63 -48.07
CA GLY A 267 -72.08 -11.14 -48.93
C GLY A 267 -70.79 -11.95 -48.94
N SER A 268 -70.83 -13.17 -49.47
CA SER A 268 -69.66 -13.87 -49.98
C SER A 268 -69.02 -13.11 -51.15
N LEU A 269 -67.69 -13.24 -51.30
CA LEU A 269 -66.88 -12.95 -52.52
C LEU A 269 -66.23 -11.55 -52.56
N PHE A 270 -65.07 -11.38 -51.90
CA PHE A 270 -63.80 -10.90 -52.46
C PHE A 270 -62.83 -10.57 -51.30
N GLY A 271 -61.77 -11.37 -51.10
CA GLY A 271 -60.71 -11.08 -50.12
C GLY A 271 -60.15 -12.25 -49.30
N SER A 272 -60.73 -13.45 -49.40
CA SER A 272 -60.50 -14.54 -48.44
C SER A 272 -59.06 -15.09 -48.37
N ASN A 273 -58.30 -15.13 -49.48
CA ASN A 273 -56.98 -15.80 -49.46
C ASN A 273 -55.88 -14.96 -48.81
N LYS A 274 -55.83 -13.64 -49.03
CA LYS A 274 -54.82 -12.76 -48.41
C LYS A 274 -55.11 -12.53 -46.92
N VAL A 275 -56.40 -12.45 -46.57
CA VAL A 275 -56.87 -12.40 -45.19
C VAL A 275 -56.49 -13.68 -44.44
N LYS A 276 -56.73 -14.87 -45.02
CA LYS A 276 -56.32 -16.15 -44.42
C LYS A 276 -54.81 -16.30 -44.23
N THR A 277 -53.98 -15.72 -45.10
CA THR A 277 -52.52 -15.74 -44.92
C THR A 277 -52.10 -14.83 -43.77
N LEU A 278 -52.64 -13.62 -43.71
CA LEU A 278 -52.36 -12.66 -42.63
C LEU A 278 -52.88 -13.16 -41.28
N GLU A 279 -54.04 -13.83 -41.23
CA GLU A 279 -54.57 -14.46 -40.01
C GLU A 279 -53.64 -15.55 -39.47
N ARG A 280 -53.04 -16.36 -40.37
CA ARG A 280 -52.06 -17.40 -39.98
C ARG A 280 -50.77 -16.78 -39.47
N GLU A 281 -50.22 -15.79 -40.16
CA GLU A 281 -49.01 -15.08 -39.72
C GLU A 281 -49.22 -14.39 -38.37
N ASN A 282 -50.38 -13.77 -38.16
CA ASN A 282 -50.73 -13.12 -36.90
C ASN A 282 -50.88 -14.14 -35.76
N SER A 283 -51.49 -15.30 -36.02
CA SER A 283 -51.56 -16.40 -35.05
C SER A 283 -50.18 -16.91 -34.63
N VAL A 284 -49.25 -17.04 -35.58
CA VAL A 284 -47.87 -17.50 -35.31
C VAL A 284 -47.09 -16.45 -34.51
N LEU A 285 -47.25 -15.16 -34.84
CA LEU A 285 -46.65 -14.07 -34.09
C LEU A 285 -47.18 -14.01 -32.65
N HIS A 286 -48.49 -14.15 -32.45
CA HIS A 286 -49.08 -14.20 -31.11
C HIS A 286 -48.54 -15.35 -30.27
N GLN A 287 -48.36 -16.52 -30.87
CA GLN A 287 -47.79 -17.68 -30.18
C GLN A 287 -46.32 -17.44 -29.81
N THR A 288 -45.56 -16.81 -30.71
CA THR A 288 -44.15 -16.45 -30.44
C THR A 288 -44.03 -15.42 -29.32
N VAL A 289 -44.86 -14.38 -29.33
CA VAL A 289 -44.89 -13.36 -28.25
C VAL A 289 -45.22 -14.00 -26.90
N ALA A 290 -46.22 -14.89 -26.85
CA ALA A 290 -46.57 -15.59 -25.61
C ALA A 290 -45.40 -16.42 -25.05
N THR A 291 -44.67 -17.14 -25.90
CA THR A 291 -43.48 -17.88 -25.46
C THR A 291 -42.37 -16.96 -24.94
N HIS A 292 -42.18 -15.80 -25.57
CA HIS A 292 -41.15 -14.84 -25.14
C HIS A 292 -41.52 -14.20 -23.80
N GLU A 293 -42.79 -13.86 -23.58
CA GLU A 293 -43.29 -13.35 -22.29
C GLU A 293 -43.01 -14.35 -21.16
N GLU A 294 -43.29 -15.64 -21.38
CA GLU A 294 -43.00 -16.70 -20.40
C GLU A 294 -41.48 -16.82 -20.11
N THR A 295 -40.63 -16.72 -21.14
CA THR A 295 -39.16 -16.72 -20.91
C THR A 295 -38.67 -15.49 -20.15
N ILE A 296 -39.28 -14.32 -20.38
CA ILE A 296 -38.92 -13.10 -19.66
C ILE A 296 -39.32 -13.20 -18.19
N GLU A 297 -40.50 -13.72 -17.90
CA GLU A 297 -40.97 -13.92 -16.51
C GLU A 297 -40.05 -14.90 -15.76
N THR A 298 -39.67 -16.01 -16.40
CA THR A 298 -38.76 -17.00 -15.78
C THR A 298 -37.35 -16.43 -15.54
N LEU A 299 -36.83 -15.61 -16.47
CA LEU A 299 -35.54 -14.93 -16.29
C LEU A 299 -35.60 -13.86 -15.18
N GLN A 300 -36.69 -13.10 -15.10
CA GLN A 300 -36.90 -12.13 -14.04
C GLN A 300 -36.99 -12.79 -12.66
N ALA A 301 -37.69 -13.93 -12.56
CA ALA A 301 -37.74 -14.71 -11.33
C ALA A 301 -36.36 -15.22 -10.89
N LYS A 302 -35.53 -15.68 -11.85
CA LYS A 302 -34.14 -16.10 -11.57
C LYS A 302 -33.25 -14.95 -11.10
N ILE A 303 -33.34 -13.78 -11.73
CA ILE A 303 -32.57 -12.60 -11.32
C ILE A 303 -32.95 -12.19 -9.89
N LEU A 304 -34.25 -12.19 -9.57
CA LEU A 304 -34.73 -11.88 -8.22
C LEU A 304 -34.22 -12.90 -7.19
N ALA A 305 -34.28 -14.20 -7.52
CA ALA A 305 -33.73 -15.26 -6.68
C ALA A 305 -32.22 -15.08 -6.42
N MET A 306 -31.45 -14.79 -7.47
CA MET A 306 -30.01 -14.52 -7.32
C MET A 306 -29.72 -13.27 -6.47
N GLN A 307 -30.50 -12.19 -6.64
CA GLN A 307 -30.33 -10.97 -5.86
C GLN A 307 -30.65 -11.17 -4.37
N THR A 308 -31.69 -11.95 -4.07
CA THR A 308 -32.05 -12.28 -2.68
C THR A 308 -31.00 -13.17 -2.03
N GLU A 309 -30.50 -14.19 -2.75
CA GLU A 309 -29.44 -15.07 -2.26
C GLU A 309 -28.13 -14.31 -2.00
N TYR A 310 -27.73 -13.43 -2.92
CA TYR A 310 -26.55 -12.57 -2.72
C TYR A 310 -26.71 -11.65 -1.50
N SER A 311 -27.88 -11.06 -1.32
CA SER A 311 -28.17 -10.21 -0.16
C SER A 311 -28.09 -10.98 1.15
N HIS A 312 -28.59 -12.23 1.17
CA HIS A 312 -28.48 -13.12 2.32
C HIS A 312 -27.03 -13.50 2.63
N GLN A 313 -26.23 -13.83 1.61
CA GLN A 313 -24.81 -14.16 1.79
C GLN A 313 -24.01 -12.96 2.34
N MET A 314 -24.27 -11.76 1.82
CA MET A 314 -23.64 -10.53 2.33
C MET A 314 -23.96 -10.27 3.81
N LEU A 315 -25.21 -10.48 4.21
CA LEU A 315 -25.61 -10.35 5.62
C LEU A 315 -24.95 -11.40 6.52
N ASP A 316 -24.86 -12.65 6.08
CA ASP A 316 -24.22 -13.73 6.84
C ASP A 316 -22.71 -13.46 7.05
N ILE A 317 -22.02 -12.99 5.99
CA ILE A 317 -20.61 -12.59 6.08
C ILE A 317 -20.43 -11.41 7.05
N GLN A 318 -21.27 -10.38 6.96
CA GLN A 318 -21.22 -9.24 7.88
C GLN A 318 -21.47 -9.66 9.33
N GLN A 319 -22.45 -10.53 9.58
CA GLN A 319 -22.74 -11.03 10.92
C GLN A 319 -21.60 -11.87 11.50
N LYS A 320 -20.95 -12.73 10.68
CA LYS A 320 -19.77 -13.49 11.09
C LYS A 320 -18.62 -12.56 11.48
N HIS A 321 -18.34 -11.55 10.66
CA HIS A 321 -17.29 -10.57 10.95
C HIS A 321 -17.55 -9.79 12.25
N ILE A 322 -18.79 -9.35 12.48
CA ILE A 322 -19.17 -8.67 13.74
C ILE A 322 -18.96 -9.59 14.95
N LYS A 323 -19.34 -10.87 14.85
CA LYS A 323 -19.15 -11.84 15.94
C LYS A 323 -17.67 -12.08 16.24
N GLU A 324 -16.83 -12.20 15.21
CA GLU A 324 -15.38 -12.36 15.38
C GLU A 324 -14.74 -11.14 16.04
N LEU A 325 -15.12 -9.92 15.61
CA LEU A 325 -14.66 -8.68 16.23
C LEU A 325 -15.05 -8.61 17.71
N GLN A 326 -16.29 -8.95 18.03
CA GLN A 326 -16.77 -8.98 19.42
C GLN A 326 -16.02 -10.02 20.25
N ALA A 327 -15.77 -11.21 19.70
CA ALA A 327 -15.00 -12.25 20.39
C ALA A 327 -13.58 -11.78 20.71
N LYS A 328 -12.86 -11.21 19.73
CA LYS A 328 -11.52 -10.66 19.92
C LYS A 328 -11.50 -9.50 20.93
N ASP A 329 -12.47 -8.59 20.89
CA ASP A 329 -12.60 -7.50 21.86
C ASP A 329 -12.81 -8.04 23.29
N THR A 330 -13.62 -9.09 23.46
CA THR A 330 -13.80 -9.72 24.78
C THR A 330 -12.53 -10.41 25.28
N GLU A 331 -11.76 -11.01 24.39
CA GLU A 331 -10.48 -11.66 24.72
C GLU A 331 -9.42 -10.62 25.14
N HIS A 332 -9.26 -9.56 24.34
CA HIS A 332 -8.37 -8.45 24.70
C HIS A 332 -8.76 -7.81 26.02
N LYS A 333 -10.05 -7.57 26.29
CA LYS A 333 -10.53 -7.05 27.58
C LYS A 333 -10.17 -7.96 28.76
N LYS A 334 -10.26 -9.28 28.58
CA LYS A 334 -9.84 -10.25 29.60
C LYS A 334 -8.34 -10.19 29.85
N GLU A 335 -7.53 -10.12 28.79
CA GLU A 335 -6.07 -10.07 28.94
C GLU A 335 -5.61 -8.76 29.57
N VAL A 336 -6.18 -7.63 29.16
CA VAL A 336 -5.94 -6.31 29.81
C VAL A 336 -6.33 -6.37 31.29
N SER A 337 -7.45 -7.00 31.65
CA SER A 337 -7.85 -7.16 33.05
C SER A 337 -6.87 -8.02 33.85
N ARG A 338 -6.35 -9.09 33.24
CA ARG A 338 -5.34 -9.97 33.83
C ARG A 338 -4.02 -9.22 34.06
N LEU A 339 -3.53 -8.52 33.04
CA LEU A 339 -2.31 -7.71 33.12
C LEU A 339 -2.45 -6.58 34.15
N THR A 340 -3.61 -5.92 34.21
CA THR A 340 -3.90 -4.89 35.23
C THR A 340 -3.84 -5.47 36.64
N THR A 341 -4.39 -6.68 36.83
CA THR A 341 -4.33 -7.38 38.12
C THR A 341 -2.90 -7.74 38.51
N LEU A 342 -2.09 -8.23 37.56
CA LEU A 342 -0.68 -8.52 37.78
C LEU A 342 0.11 -7.25 38.10
N LEU A 343 -0.10 -6.17 37.35
CA LEU A 343 0.54 -4.88 37.59
C LEU A 343 0.21 -4.35 38.99
N ASN A 344 -1.04 -4.44 39.43
CA ASN A 344 -1.44 -4.01 40.77
C ASN A 344 -0.75 -4.85 41.87
N LYS A 345 -0.58 -6.16 41.68
CA LYS A 345 0.20 -7.00 42.61
C LYS A 345 1.67 -6.59 42.65
N VAL A 346 2.27 -6.35 41.48
CA VAL A 346 3.66 -5.90 41.36
C VAL A 346 3.87 -4.54 42.03
N LEU A 347 2.98 -3.57 41.79
CA LEU A 347 3.03 -2.26 42.44
C LEU A 347 2.85 -2.33 43.97
N LYS A 348 2.11 -3.34 44.48
CA LYS A 348 1.95 -3.59 45.91
C LYS A 348 3.24 -4.17 46.53
N TRP A 349 3.91 -5.09 45.84
CA TRP A 349 5.16 -5.70 46.31
C TRP A 349 6.36 -4.78 46.17
N PHE A 350 6.37 -3.93 45.14
CA PHE A 350 7.48 -3.05 44.81
C PHE A 350 6.98 -1.61 44.58
N PRO A 351 6.66 -0.86 45.64
CA PRO A 351 6.15 0.52 45.53
C PRO A 351 7.08 1.46 44.74
N GLN A 352 8.38 1.19 44.73
CA GLN A 352 9.40 1.93 43.97
C GLN A 352 9.16 1.90 42.44
N ILE A 353 8.49 0.87 41.91
CA ILE A 353 8.17 0.77 40.48
C ILE A 353 7.28 1.94 40.03
N LYS A 354 6.39 2.43 40.91
CA LYS A 354 5.58 3.62 40.61
C LYS A 354 6.46 4.85 40.35
N GLY A 355 7.53 5.01 41.12
CA GLY A 355 8.51 6.08 40.91
C GLY A 355 9.28 5.90 39.60
N MET A 356 9.64 4.66 39.25
CA MET A 356 10.32 4.34 38.00
C MET A 356 9.46 4.66 36.77
N LEU A 357 8.19 4.25 36.77
CA LEU A 357 7.25 4.52 35.66
C LEU A 357 7.00 6.02 35.47
N ASN A 358 6.91 6.79 36.56
CA ASN A 358 6.78 8.24 36.48
C ASN A 358 8.05 8.90 35.93
N LEU A 359 9.22 8.39 36.30
CA LEU A 359 10.50 8.91 35.82
C LEU A 359 10.74 8.58 34.35
N GLU A 360 10.37 7.38 33.90
CA GLU A 360 10.40 6.99 32.49
C GLU A 360 9.55 7.96 31.65
N ARG A 361 8.31 8.24 32.09
CA ARG A 361 7.44 9.25 31.46
C ARG A 361 8.08 10.63 31.44
N LEU A 362 8.72 11.04 32.54
CA LEU A 362 9.42 12.32 32.62
C LEU A 362 10.58 12.39 31.62
N CYS A 363 11.40 11.35 31.49
CA CYS A 363 12.51 11.31 30.53
C CYS A 363 12.01 11.47 29.09
N LEU A 364 10.95 10.74 28.72
CA LEU A 364 10.33 10.84 27.40
C LEU A 364 9.73 12.24 27.17
N ALA A 365 9.03 12.80 28.17
CA ALA A 365 8.43 14.13 28.07
C ALA A 365 9.48 15.25 27.95
N VAL A 366 10.63 15.10 28.61
CA VAL A 366 11.77 16.02 28.51
C VAL A 366 12.47 15.91 27.14
N GLY A 367 12.29 14.81 26.40
CA GLY A 367 12.78 14.66 25.03
C GLY A 367 13.90 13.63 24.84
N PHE A 368 14.15 12.77 25.84
CA PHE A 368 14.99 11.59 25.63
C PHE A 368 14.23 10.54 24.83
N ASN A 369 14.93 9.84 23.92
CA ASN A 369 14.32 8.74 23.15
C ASN A 369 14.20 7.47 24.01
N GLN A 370 13.61 6.40 23.46
CA GLN A 370 13.40 5.14 24.19
C GLN A 370 14.70 4.48 24.66
N GLU A 371 15.74 4.47 23.81
CA GLU A 371 17.05 3.87 24.13
C GLU A 371 17.77 4.66 25.24
N GLN A 372 17.81 5.98 25.12
CA GLN A 372 18.39 6.88 26.12
C GLN A 372 17.64 6.77 27.46
N THR A 373 16.31 6.72 27.41
CA THR A 373 15.48 6.54 28.61
C THR A 373 15.78 5.20 29.27
N ALA A 374 15.91 4.11 28.52
CA ALA A 374 16.29 2.81 29.08
C ALA A 374 17.65 2.84 29.79
N VAL A 375 18.66 3.50 29.20
CA VAL A 375 20.00 3.67 29.80
C VAL A 375 19.93 4.49 31.10
N LEU A 376 19.15 5.57 31.11
CA LEU A 376 18.90 6.40 32.29
C LEU A 376 18.17 5.63 33.39
N MET A 377 17.17 4.82 33.04
CA MET A 377 16.42 3.98 33.99
C MET A 377 17.28 2.87 34.61
N MET A 378 18.35 2.45 33.93
CA MET A 378 19.39 1.57 34.48
C MET A 378 20.40 2.29 35.39
N GLY A 379 20.26 3.61 35.58
CA GLY A 379 21.15 4.43 36.42
C GLY A 379 22.50 4.77 35.78
N LYS A 380 22.66 4.48 34.48
CA LYS A 380 23.90 4.79 33.74
C LYS A 380 23.86 6.25 33.23
N PRO A 381 24.98 6.99 33.30
CA PRO A 381 25.06 8.31 32.70
C PRO A 381 25.02 8.23 31.17
N ILE A 382 24.47 9.25 30.53
CA ILE A 382 24.55 9.46 29.08
C ILE A 382 25.10 10.86 28.80
N GLU A 383 25.96 10.97 27.79
CA GLU A 383 26.32 12.26 27.22
C GLU A 383 25.24 12.67 26.22
N TYR A 384 24.77 13.90 26.32
CA TYR A 384 23.64 14.39 25.55
C TYR A 384 23.92 15.78 24.97
N SER A 385 23.65 15.91 23.67
CA SER A 385 23.64 17.18 22.94
C SER A 385 22.36 17.23 22.13
N GLY A 386 21.44 18.13 22.47
CA GLY A 386 20.09 18.12 21.93
C GLY A 386 19.13 19.04 22.67
N GLU A 387 17.90 19.09 22.20
CA GLU A 387 16.88 19.96 22.77
C GLU A 387 16.14 19.25 23.91
N LEU A 388 16.17 19.85 25.11
CA LEU A 388 15.40 19.39 26.26
C LEU A 388 14.15 20.26 26.45
N TYR A 389 12.99 19.62 26.51
CA TYR A 389 11.71 20.28 26.73
C TYR A 389 11.45 20.55 28.23
N SER A 390 11.04 21.78 28.55
CA SER A 390 10.52 22.16 29.85
C SER A 390 9.01 22.27 29.80
N GLU A 391 8.33 21.43 30.56
CA GLU A 391 6.88 21.52 30.75
C GLU A 391 6.48 22.80 31.51
N GLU A 392 7.25 23.18 32.54
CA GLU A 392 7.04 24.39 33.35
C GLU A 392 7.09 25.68 32.49
N HIS A 393 8.03 25.77 31.57
CA HIS A 393 8.23 26.94 30.71
C HIS A 393 7.65 26.77 29.29
N LYS A 394 7.00 25.63 29.03
CA LYS A 394 6.38 25.24 27.74
C LYS A 394 7.28 25.46 26.51
N ARG A 395 8.57 25.20 26.65
CA ARG A 395 9.55 25.46 25.58
C ARG A 395 10.76 24.54 25.68
N LYS A 396 11.52 24.47 24.59
CA LYS A 396 12.75 23.71 24.50
C LYS A 396 13.98 24.57 24.81
N PHE A 397 14.98 23.95 25.41
CA PHE A 397 16.29 24.53 25.73
C PHE A 397 17.39 23.67 25.11
N MET A 398 18.40 24.33 24.56
CA MET A 398 19.53 23.65 23.94
C MET A 398 20.50 23.17 25.02
N ALA A 399 20.67 21.85 25.14
CA ALA A 399 21.72 21.23 25.93
C ALA A 399 22.90 20.89 25.00
N LYS A 400 24.12 21.28 25.39
CA LYS A 400 25.35 20.99 24.64
C LYS A 400 26.33 20.27 25.55
N GLU A 401 26.68 19.04 25.18
CA GLU A 401 27.69 18.22 25.88
C GLU A 401 27.39 18.07 27.38
N VAL A 402 26.11 17.86 27.72
CA VAL A 402 25.69 17.69 29.11
C VAL A 402 25.67 16.21 29.47
N THR A 403 25.92 15.89 30.74
CA THR A 403 25.78 14.53 31.26
C THR A 403 24.44 14.36 31.96
N ALA A 404 23.55 13.56 31.38
CA ALA A 404 22.29 13.20 32.02
C ALA A 404 22.43 11.92 32.83
N LYS A 405 21.90 11.88 34.06
CA LYS A 405 21.93 10.70 34.93
C LYS A 405 20.76 10.68 35.90
N VAL A 406 20.26 9.49 36.20
CA VAL A 406 19.27 9.27 37.27
C VAL A 406 19.99 8.95 38.57
N PHE A 407 19.66 9.69 39.63
CA PHE A 407 20.14 9.43 40.98
C PHE A 407 18.99 8.97 41.87
N SER A 408 19.31 8.14 42.87
CA SER A 408 18.39 7.78 43.95
C SER A 408 18.76 8.58 45.20
N ASN A 409 17.84 9.39 45.71
CA ASN A 409 17.98 10.14 46.95
C ASN A 409 16.85 9.75 47.91
N ASN A 410 17.17 9.11 49.03
CA ASN A 410 16.21 8.63 50.03
C ASN A 410 15.03 7.83 49.43
N GLY A 411 15.31 7.01 48.43
CA GLY A 411 14.31 6.18 47.74
C GLY A 411 13.50 6.91 46.65
N ARG A 412 13.75 8.20 46.39
CA ARG A 412 13.19 8.93 45.24
C ARG A 412 14.20 9.00 44.11
N LEU A 413 13.75 8.65 42.91
CA LEU A 413 14.56 8.75 41.70
C LEU A 413 14.42 10.15 41.11
N ILE A 414 15.54 10.79 40.78
CA ILE A 414 15.62 12.15 40.27
C ILE A 414 16.49 12.15 39.02
N LEU A 415 15.96 12.69 37.92
CA LEU A 415 16.75 12.95 36.72
C LEU A 415 17.58 14.22 36.92
N THR A 416 18.87 14.14 36.60
CA THR A 416 19.81 15.25 36.69
C THR A 416 20.53 15.48 35.37
N ILE A 417 20.91 16.72 35.13
CA ILE A 417 21.79 17.18 34.05
C ILE A 417 22.98 17.86 34.72
N ASP A 418 24.20 17.38 34.45
CA ASP A 418 25.44 17.85 35.08
C ASP A 418 25.35 17.89 36.62
N LEU A 419 24.80 16.81 37.19
CA LEU A 419 24.56 16.64 38.63
C LEU A 419 23.52 17.60 39.25
N ARG A 420 22.81 18.38 38.43
CA ARG A 420 21.72 19.27 38.87
C ARG A 420 20.36 18.66 38.54
N PRO A 421 19.36 18.71 39.43
CA PRO A 421 18.00 18.29 39.10
C PRO A 421 17.50 18.94 37.80
N ILE A 422 16.88 18.16 36.92
CA ILE A 422 16.45 18.62 35.58
C ILE A 422 15.60 19.90 35.64
N GLY A 423 14.71 20.02 36.63
CA GLY A 423 13.89 21.23 36.82
C GLY A 423 14.72 22.47 37.15
N GLU A 424 15.74 22.34 37.99
CA GLU A 424 16.65 23.45 38.33
C GLU A 424 17.50 23.84 37.12
N TRP A 425 18.03 22.86 36.39
CA TRP A 425 18.80 23.11 35.17
C TRP A 425 17.96 23.87 34.12
N LEU A 426 16.71 23.45 33.87
CA LEU A 426 15.81 24.12 32.93
C LEU A 426 15.46 25.54 33.38
N LYS A 427 15.25 25.76 34.68
CA LYS A 427 15.00 27.09 35.25
C LYS A 427 16.19 28.02 35.05
N GLU A 428 17.42 27.53 35.24
CA GLU A 428 18.63 28.32 34.97
C GLU A 428 18.77 28.69 33.50
N GLN A 429 18.49 27.76 32.57
CA GLN A 429 18.50 28.06 31.14
C GLN A 429 17.45 29.12 30.78
N PHE A 430 16.29 29.07 31.43
CA PHE A 430 15.23 30.07 31.25
C PHE A 430 15.63 31.45 31.77
N GLU A 431 16.26 31.55 32.94
CA GLU A 431 16.73 32.83 33.48
C GLU A 431 17.88 33.42 32.65
N LYS A 432 18.81 32.60 32.15
CA LYS A 432 19.83 33.04 31.18
C LYS A 432 19.20 33.61 29.91
N LEU A 433 18.14 32.97 29.42
CA LEU A 433 17.39 33.44 28.25
C LEU A 433 16.66 34.77 28.52
N LYS A 434 16.10 34.98 29.71
CA LYS A 434 15.52 36.27 30.12
C LYS A 434 16.57 37.38 30.23
N GLN A 435 17.71 37.10 30.84
CA GLN A 435 18.80 38.07 31.00
C GLN A 435 19.42 38.46 29.64
N GLY A 436 19.56 37.51 28.71
CA GLY A 436 19.95 37.79 27.33
C GLY A 436 18.91 38.59 26.53
N GLY A 437 17.62 38.48 26.89
CA GLY A 437 16.52 39.27 26.31
C GLY A 437 16.50 40.74 26.77
N ASN A 438 16.91 41.03 28.01
CA ASN A 438 16.93 42.38 28.57
C ASN A 438 18.02 43.31 28.00
N VAL A 439 18.97 42.81 27.22
CA VAL A 439 20.03 43.63 26.60
C VAL A 439 19.60 44.20 25.23
N ARG A 440 18.42 43.85 24.70
CA ARG A 440 17.98 44.26 23.34
C ARG A 440 16.80 45.23 23.25
N GLN A 441 16.39 45.88 24.35
CA GLN A 441 15.43 46.98 24.28
C GLN A 441 15.88 48.19 25.12
N ASN A 442 16.68 49.07 24.51
CA ASN A 442 16.51 50.53 24.52
C ASN A 442 17.70 51.21 23.82
N PRO A 443 17.46 51.94 22.71
CA PRO A 443 17.90 53.32 22.73
C PRO A 443 16.94 54.22 21.97
N LYS A 444 16.00 54.88 22.66
CA LYS A 444 15.44 56.16 22.23
C LYS A 444 15.05 57.02 23.44
N GLN A 445 15.39 58.31 23.33
CA GLN A 445 15.21 59.45 24.27
C GLN A 445 16.40 59.62 25.23
N SER A 446 17.16 60.72 25.22
CA SER A 446 16.82 62.15 25.07
C SER A 446 18.01 62.94 24.49
N ARG A 447 17.86 63.69 23.38
CA ARG A 447 17.58 65.15 23.27
C ARG A 447 18.67 66.10 23.82
N LEU A 448 19.34 66.77 22.87
CA LEU A 448 19.65 68.21 22.74
C LEU A 448 20.08 69.07 23.94
N LYS A 449 21.11 69.89 23.64
CA LYS A 449 21.63 71.17 24.21
C LYS A 449 23.06 70.95 24.73
N LEU A 450 24.10 71.65 24.28
CA LEU A 450 24.24 72.98 23.69
C LEU A 450 25.30 72.95 22.59
#